data_AF-A0A2V9HZQ1-F1
#
_entry.id   AF-A0A2V9HZQ1-F1
#
_cell.length_a   1.000
_cell.length_b   1.000
_cell.length_c   1.000
_cell.angle_alpha   90.00
_cell.angle_beta   90.00
_cell.angle_gamma   90.00
#
_symmetry.space_group_name_H-M   'P 1'
#
loop_
_entity.id
_entity.type
_entity.pdbx_description
1 polymer ?
#
loop_
_entity_poly.entity_id
_entity_poly.type
_entity_poly.pdbx_seq_one_letter_code
_entity_poly.pdbx_strand_id
1 'polypeptide(L)'
;HAPYGRAAVAALQKAGIYESVKDKLVYGENISQAAQFVQSGNAQAGIVALSLAVSPAMRDGKRWEIPAEMHPAIEEVAIVLKDAKNKDSARAFLEFVKSAAGRAILAKYGFAFPERDQERGKKITPRRSRAHG
;
A
#
# COMPACT_ATOMS: atom_id res chain seq x y z
N HIS A 1 6.51 -3.00 15.59
CA HIS A 1 6.24 -3.71 14.32
C HIS A 1 6.40 -2.72 13.17
N ALA A 2 7.32 -2.95 12.24
CA ALA A 2 7.57 -2.05 11.10
C ALA A 2 7.66 -2.86 9.79
N PRO A 3 6.53 -3.20 9.15
CA PRO A 3 6.52 -4.04 7.95
C PRO A 3 7.35 -3.44 6.82
N TYR A 4 7.23 -2.13 6.59
CA TYR A 4 8.01 -1.40 5.59
C TYR A 4 9.52 -1.40 5.90
N GLY A 5 9.91 -1.20 7.17
CA GLY A 5 11.33 -1.24 7.56
C GLY A 5 11.94 -2.64 7.38
N ARG A 6 11.19 -3.70 7.72
CA ARG A 6 11.64 -5.08 7.46
C ARG A 6 11.80 -5.37 5.97
N ALA A 7 10.85 -4.93 5.15
CA ALA A 7 10.92 -5.09 3.69
C ALA A 7 12.14 -4.33 3.11
N ALA A 8 12.39 -3.11 3.58
CA ALA A 8 13.56 -2.32 3.20
C ALA A 8 14.88 -3.03 3.53
N VAL A 9 15.02 -3.53 4.76
CA VAL A 9 16.23 -4.27 5.18
C VAL A 9 16.39 -5.55 4.35
N ALA A 10 15.32 -6.31 4.13
CA ALA A 10 15.36 -7.52 3.30
C ALA A 10 15.82 -7.21 1.87
N ALA A 11 15.32 -6.12 1.27
CA ALA A 11 15.74 -5.69 -0.06
C ALA A 11 17.23 -5.30 -0.11
N LEU A 12 17.72 -4.55 0.89
CA LEU A 12 19.13 -4.18 0.99
C LEU A 12 20.03 -5.42 1.19
N GLN A 13 19.58 -6.40 1.97
CA GLN A 13 20.30 -7.66 2.19
C GLN A 13 20.35 -8.49 0.91
N LYS A 14 19.22 -8.65 0.20
CA LYS A 14 19.17 -9.39 -1.05
C LYS A 14 20.00 -8.72 -2.16
N ALA A 15 20.08 -7.39 -2.15
CA ALA A 15 20.96 -6.62 -3.02
C ALA A 15 22.44 -6.68 -2.63
N GLY A 16 22.80 -7.26 -1.48
CA GLY A 16 24.18 -7.39 -1.01
C GLY A 16 24.80 -6.08 -0.50
N ILE A 17 24.01 -5.04 -0.26
CA ILE A 17 24.50 -3.71 0.12
C ILE A 17 24.21 -3.33 1.57
N TYR A 18 23.44 -4.12 2.31
CA TYR A 18 23.05 -3.79 3.69
C TYR A 18 24.26 -3.46 4.59
N GLU A 19 25.30 -4.29 4.58
CA GLU A 19 26.48 -4.10 5.41
C GLU A 19 27.26 -2.81 5.09
N SER A 20 27.22 -2.33 3.85
CA SER A 20 27.94 -1.10 3.45
C SER A 20 27.18 0.19 3.79
N VAL A 21 25.88 0.08 4.08
CA VAL A 21 25.01 1.24 4.37
C VAL A 21 24.46 1.26 5.78
N LYS A 22 24.58 0.16 6.56
CA LYS A 22 23.91 0.02 7.87
C LYS A 22 24.22 1.15 8.85
N ASP A 23 25.46 1.65 8.88
CA ASP A 23 25.89 2.73 9.78
C ASP A 23 25.44 4.12 9.30
N LYS A 24 24.86 4.21 8.09
CA LYS A 24 24.30 5.43 7.50
C LYS A 24 22.76 5.44 7.55
N LEU A 25 22.14 4.36 8.03
CA LEU A 25 20.68 4.26 8.08
C LEU A 25 20.12 5.19 9.16
N VAL A 26 19.18 6.03 8.76
CA VAL A 26 18.33 6.82 9.67
C VAL A 26 16.96 6.16 9.69
N TYR A 27 16.48 5.83 10.89
CA TYR A 27 15.20 5.15 11.09
C TYR A 27 14.11 6.15 11.47
N GLY A 28 13.03 6.16 10.70
CA GLY A 28 11.78 6.80 11.14
C GLY A 28 10.99 5.87 12.05
N GLU A 29 10.27 6.45 13.01
CA GLU A 29 9.30 5.77 13.88
C GLU A 29 8.13 5.17 13.08
N ASN A 30 7.84 5.75 11.90
CA ASN A 30 6.85 5.26 10.96
C ASN A 30 7.22 5.63 9.52
N ILE A 31 6.44 5.11 8.57
CA ILE A 31 6.71 5.29 7.13
C ILE A 31 6.58 6.74 6.67
N SER A 32 5.71 7.53 7.30
CA SER A 32 5.56 8.95 7.00
C SER A 32 6.78 9.76 7.43
N GLN A 33 7.36 9.44 8.60
CA GLN A 33 8.57 10.11 9.06
C GLN A 33 9.79 9.77 8.18
N ALA A 34 9.91 8.52 7.73
CA ALA A 34 10.95 8.15 6.75
C ALA A 34 10.82 8.96 5.45
N ALA A 35 9.59 9.17 4.96
CA ALA A 35 9.35 10.04 3.80
C ALA A 35 9.68 11.51 4.08
N GLN A 36 9.35 12.02 5.28
CA GLN A 36 9.69 13.38 5.69
C GLN A 36 11.20 13.64 5.73
N PHE A 37 12.01 12.66 6.15
CA PHE A 37 13.46 12.79 6.11
C PHE A 37 13.98 12.99 4.68
N VAL A 38 13.43 12.27 3.71
CA VAL A 38 13.76 12.46 2.29
C VAL A 38 13.27 13.82 1.80
N GLN A 39 12.01 14.16 2.11
CA GLN A 39 11.38 15.40 1.66
C GLN A 39 12.11 16.66 2.15
N SER A 40 12.57 16.64 3.40
CA SER A 40 13.30 17.75 4.02
C SER A 40 14.78 17.81 3.62
N GLY A 41 15.30 16.82 2.90
CA GLY A 41 16.72 16.71 2.58
C GLY A 41 17.60 16.19 3.73
N ASN A 42 17.00 15.85 4.88
CA ASN A 42 17.71 15.22 6.01
C ASN A 42 18.20 13.81 5.68
N ALA A 43 17.62 13.16 4.67
CA ALA A 43 18.12 11.93 4.07
C ALA A 43 18.23 12.09 2.55
N GLN A 44 19.34 11.63 1.96
CA GLN A 44 19.60 11.74 0.52
C GLN A 44 18.70 10.81 -0.31
N ALA A 45 18.29 9.69 0.27
CA ALA A 45 17.37 8.72 -0.32
C ALA A 45 16.63 7.99 0.81
N GLY A 46 15.49 7.38 0.49
CA GLY A 46 14.73 6.57 1.45
C GLY A 46 13.93 5.49 0.75
N ILE A 47 13.77 4.36 1.45
CA ILE A 47 12.87 3.28 1.04
C ILE A 47 11.53 3.52 1.76
N VAL A 48 10.52 3.90 0.99
CA VAL A 48 9.19 4.30 1.50
C VAL A 48 8.07 3.57 0.77
N ALA A 49 6.84 3.67 1.28
CA ALA A 49 5.66 3.16 0.60
C ALA A 49 5.41 3.90 -0.73
N LEU A 50 5.03 3.17 -1.77
CA LEU A 50 4.70 3.77 -3.07
C LEU A 50 3.58 4.82 -2.96
N SER A 51 2.59 4.58 -2.09
CA SER A 51 1.49 5.51 -1.80
C SER A 51 1.96 6.89 -1.32
N LEU A 52 3.10 6.96 -0.60
CA LEU A 52 3.73 8.21 -0.21
C LEU A 52 4.60 8.79 -1.33
N ALA A 53 5.35 7.94 -2.04
CA ALA A 53 6.22 8.37 -3.14
C ALA A 53 5.46 9.00 -4.31
N VAL A 54 4.21 8.61 -4.56
CA VAL A 54 3.34 9.22 -5.58
C VAL A 54 2.44 10.34 -5.05
N SER A 55 2.56 10.68 -3.76
CA SER A 55 1.79 11.78 -3.18
C SER A 55 2.20 13.13 -3.77
N PRO A 56 1.32 14.15 -3.77
CA PRO A 56 1.67 15.49 -4.22
C PRO A 56 2.93 16.06 -3.55
N ALA A 57 3.15 15.71 -2.28
CA ALA A 57 4.27 16.15 -1.46
C ALA A 57 5.64 15.62 -1.93
N MET A 58 5.65 14.50 -2.67
CA MET A 58 6.86 13.81 -3.15
C MET A 58 6.96 13.75 -4.67
N ARG A 59 6.00 14.36 -5.39
CA ARG A 59 5.81 14.14 -6.84
C ARG A 59 7.00 14.56 -7.70
N ASP A 60 7.75 15.56 -7.25
CA ASP A 60 8.89 16.10 -8.00
C ASP A 60 10.18 15.30 -7.79
N GLY A 61 10.16 14.31 -6.88
CA GLY A 61 11.27 13.40 -6.64
C GLY A 61 11.43 12.32 -7.72
N LYS A 62 12.63 11.75 -7.82
CA LYS A 62 12.88 10.52 -8.59
C LYS A 62 12.55 9.30 -7.73
N ARG A 63 11.93 8.30 -8.34
CA ARG A 63 11.61 7.03 -7.67
C ARG A 63 12.03 5.83 -8.50
N TRP A 64 12.30 4.73 -7.81
CA TRP A 64 12.48 3.41 -8.38
C TRP A 64 11.72 2.41 -7.52
N GLU A 65 10.92 1.56 -8.16
CA GLU A 65 10.15 0.54 -7.46
C GLU A 65 11.04 -0.68 -7.23
N ILE A 66 11.12 -1.13 -5.97
CA ILE A 66 11.88 -2.32 -5.60
C ILE A 66 11.11 -3.55 -6.11
N PRO A 67 11.74 -4.47 -6.87
CA PRO A 67 11.09 -5.68 -7.36
C PRO A 67 10.50 -6.51 -6.21
N ALA A 68 9.31 -7.08 -6.41
CA ALA A 68 8.55 -7.76 -5.36
C ALA A 68 9.29 -8.96 -4.77
N GLU A 69 10.13 -9.63 -5.55
CA GLU A 69 10.96 -10.74 -5.10
C GLU A 69 12.06 -10.32 -4.12
N MET A 70 12.35 -9.02 -4.00
CA MET A 70 13.42 -8.50 -3.15
C MET A 70 13.05 -8.43 -1.66
N HIS A 71 11.77 -8.56 -1.33
CA HIS A 71 11.31 -8.46 0.03
C HIS A 71 10.09 -9.36 0.29
N PRO A 72 9.80 -9.70 1.55
CA PRO A 72 8.53 -10.33 1.90
C PRO A 72 7.34 -9.47 1.47
N ALA A 73 6.23 -10.12 1.10
CA ALA A 73 4.99 -9.42 0.78
C ALA A 73 4.52 -8.56 1.97
N ILE A 74 4.04 -7.36 1.67
CA ILE A 74 3.45 -6.45 2.66
C ILE A 74 1.94 -6.60 2.56
N GLU A 75 1.37 -7.43 3.44
CA GLU A 75 -0.08 -7.65 3.50
C GLU A 75 -0.74 -6.62 4.42
N GLU A 76 -1.70 -5.88 3.88
CA GLU A 76 -2.49 -4.92 4.63
C GLU A 76 -3.94 -5.40 4.76
N VAL A 77 -4.45 -5.37 5.99
CA VAL A 77 -5.80 -5.86 6.32
C VAL A 77 -6.63 -4.77 6.96
N ALA A 78 -7.91 -4.72 6.58
CA ALA A 78 -8.91 -3.83 7.18
C ALA A 78 -9.95 -4.66 7.92
N ILE A 79 -10.22 -4.33 9.18
CA ILE A 79 -11.19 -5.01 10.05
C ILE A 79 -12.14 -4.01 10.70
N VAL A 80 -13.38 -4.44 10.97
CA VAL A 80 -14.30 -3.68 11.83
C VAL A 80 -14.07 -4.11 13.27
N LEU A 81 -13.80 -3.15 14.16
CA LEU A 81 -13.56 -3.43 15.57
C LEU A 81 -14.84 -3.93 16.25
N LYS A 82 -14.68 -4.93 17.14
CA LYS A 82 -15.80 -5.53 17.89
C LYS A 82 -16.58 -4.50 18.70
N ASP A 83 -15.88 -3.50 19.24
CA ASP A 83 -16.42 -2.47 20.12
C ASP A 83 -16.61 -1.11 19.41
N ALA A 84 -16.68 -1.11 18.08
CA ALA A 84 -16.99 0.10 17.32
C ALA A 84 -18.34 0.69 17.74
N LYS A 85 -18.36 1.96 18.16
CA LYS A 85 -19.57 2.68 18.61
C LYS A 85 -20.67 2.71 17.54
N ASN A 86 -20.29 2.77 16.27
CA ASN A 86 -21.19 2.72 15.13
C ASN A 86 -20.72 1.65 14.14
N LYS A 87 -21.22 0.42 14.32
CA LYS A 87 -20.85 -0.74 13.49
C LYS A 87 -21.35 -0.63 12.06
N ASP A 88 -22.49 0.00 11.85
CA ASP A 88 -23.10 0.08 10.52
C ASP A 88 -22.35 1.06 9.63
N SER A 89 -21.95 2.23 10.16
CA SER A 89 -21.06 3.14 9.43
C SER A 89 -19.68 2.53 9.18
N ALA A 90 -19.12 1.78 10.14
CA ALA A 90 -17.84 1.10 9.93
C ALA A 90 -17.92 0.02 8.83
N ARG A 91 -19.01 -0.75 8.79
CA ARG A 91 -19.28 -1.72 7.72
C ARG A 91 -19.49 -1.03 6.38
N ALA A 92 -20.30 0.02 6.33
CA ALA A 92 -20.54 0.79 5.10
C ALA A 92 -19.23 1.35 4.52
N PHE A 93 -18.34 1.86 5.40
CA PHE A 93 -17.01 2.31 4.99
C PHE A 93 -16.15 1.16 4.43
N LEU A 94 -16.11 0.01 5.11
CA LEU A 94 -15.35 -1.14 4.63
C LEU A 94 -15.87 -1.66 3.28
N GLU A 95 -17.19 -1.67 3.08
CA GLU A 95 -17.81 -2.04 1.80
C GLU A 95 -17.48 -1.02 0.70
N PHE A 96 -17.44 0.28 1.01
CA PHE A 96 -16.98 1.30 0.07
C PHE A 96 -15.51 1.07 -0.33
N VAL A 97 -14.62 0.80 0.62
CA VAL A 97 -13.19 0.51 0.35
C VAL A 97 -13.05 -0.69 -0.59
N LYS A 98 -13.90 -1.71 -0.43
CA LYS A 98 -13.92 -2.92 -1.27
C LYS A 98 -14.62 -2.73 -2.63
N SER A 99 -15.40 -1.66 -2.81
CA SER A 99 -16.13 -1.38 -4.05
C SER A 99 -15.17 -1.07 -5.21
N ALA A 100 -15.68 -1.08 -6.44
CA ALA A 100 -14.89 -0.70 -7.62
C ALA A 100 -14.28 0.71 -7.50
N ALA A 101 -15.03 1.67 -6.93
CA ALA A 101 -14.55 3.03 -6.71
C ALA A 101 -13.41 3.07 -5.68
N GLY A 102 -13.58 2.41 -4.53
CA GLY A 102 -12.54 2.32 -3.50
C GLY A 102 -11.27 1.64 -4.02
N ARG A 103 -11.43 0.53 -4.75
CA ARG A 103 -10.32 -0.18 -5.39
C ARG A 103 -9.58 0.67 -6.42
N ALA A 104 -10.29 1.46 -7.21
CA ALA A 104 -9.68 2.38 -8.18
C ALA A 104 -8.85 3.47 -7.50
N ILE A 105 -9.33 4.01 -6.38
CA ILE A 105 -8.57 4.97 -5.56
C ILE A 105 -7.30 4.31 -5.03
N LEU A 106 -7.41 3.12 -4.44
CA LEU A 106 -6.26 2.40 -3.89
C LEU A 106 -5.24 2.01 -4.97
N ALA A 107 -5.68 1.55 -6.14
CA ALA A 107 -4.81 1.23 -7.27
C ALA A 107 -4.01 2.45 -7.76
N LYS A 108 -4.61 3.66 -7.77
CA LYS A 108 -3.91 4.90 -8.11
C LYS A 108 -2.71 5.19 -7.20
N TYR A 109 -2.75 4.71 -5.96
CA TYR A 109 -1.66 4.84 -4.99
C TYR A 109 -0.76 3.60 -4.88
N GLY A 110 -0.91 2.64 -5.80
CA GLY A 110 -0.03 1.48 -5.90
C GLY A 110 -0.43 0.27 -5.04
N PHE A 111 -1.64 0.27 -4.48
CA PHE A 111 -2.16 -0.91 -3.76
C PHE A 111 -2.71 -1.95 -4.74
N ALA A 112 -2.33 -3.20 -4.53
CA ALA A 112 -2.87 -4.35 -5.25
C ALA A 112 -3.89 -5.10 -4.38
N PHE A 113 -4.85 -5.75 -5.04
CA PHE A 113 -5.80 -6.64 -4.39
C PHE A 113 -5.52 -8.08 -4.79
N PRO A 114 -5.67 -9.05 -3.86
CA PRO A 114 -5.50 -10.46 -4.18
C PRO A 114 -6.48 -10.90 -5.28
N GLU A 115 -6.02 -11.75 -6.19
CA GLU A 115 -6.77 -12.19 -7.38
C GLU A 115 -8.16 -12.75 -7.07
N ARG A 116 -8.31 -13.42 -5.91
CA ARG A 116 -9.59 -13.98 -5.42
C ARG A 116 -10.72 -12.95 -5.31
N ASP A 117 -10.40 -11.68 -5.19
CA ASP A 117 -11.39 -10.62 -5.07
C ASP A 117 -11.83 -10.01 -6.42
N GLN A 118 -11.04 -10.19 -7.48
CA GLN A 118 -11.34 -9.64 -8.80
C GLN A 118 -12.50 -10.38 -9.48
N GLU A 119 -12.69 -11.66 -9.17
CA GLU A 119 -13.77 -12.49 -9.73
C GLU A 119 -15.15 -12.20 -9.12
N ARG A 120 -15.23 -11.76 -7.87
CA ARG A 120 -16.51 -11.42 -7.22
C ARG A 120 -17.17 -10.17 -7.82
N GLY A 121 -16.37 -9.20 -8.27
CA GLY A 121 -16.87 -7.97 -8.91
C GLY A 121 -17.49 -8.17 -10.29
N LYS A 122 -17.06 -9.20 -11.04
CA LYS A 122 -17.60 -9.51 -12.39
C LYS A 122 -18.98 -10.19 -12.38
N LYS A 123 -19.42 -10.78 -11.26
CA LYS A 123 -20.67 -11.55 -11.20
C LYS A 123 -21.95 -10.71 -11.03
N ILE A 124 -21.85 -9.38 -10.90
CA ILE A 124 -23.00 -8.48 -10.75
C ILE A 124 -23.30 -7.78 -12.09
N THR A 125 -23.60 -8.56 -13.13
CA THR A 125 -24.29 -8.03 -14.32
C THR A 125 -25.66 -8.69 -14.35
N PRO A 126 -26.78 -7.95 -14.27
CA PRO A 126 -28.08 -8.57 -14.38
C PRO A 126 -28.22 -9.12 -15.81
N ARG A 127 -28.43 -10.43 -15.93
CA ARG A 127 -28.89 -11.05 -17.19
C ARG A 127 -30.18 -10.34 -17.60
N ARG A 128 -30.13 -9.54 -18.67
CA ARG A 128 -31.34 -9.01 -19.30
C ARG A 128 -32.25 -10.17 -19.65
N SER A 129 -33.42 -10.22 -19.02
CA SER A 129 -34.51 -11.11 -19.40
C SER A 129 -34.91 -10.79 -20.84
N ARG A 130 -34.68 -11.75 -21.76
CA ARG A 130 -35.34 -11.73 -23.06
C ARG A 130 -36.77 -12.19 -22.82
N ALA A 131 -37.72 -11.25 -22.77
CA ALA A 131 -39.12 -11.58 -22.96
C ALA A 131 -39.35 -11.80 -24.47
N HIS A 132 -39.84 -12.98 -24.82
CA HIS A 132 -40.51 -13.22 -26.09
C HIS A 132 -41.92 -12.62 -26.03
N GLY A 133 -42.32 -12.01 -27.14
CA GLY A 133 -43.64 -11.44 -27.40
C GLY A 133 -43.63 -10.84 -28.79
#